data_AF-A0AAW4FXU8-F1
#
_entry.id   AF-A0AAW4FXU8-F1
#
_cell.length_a   1.000
_cell.length_b   1.000
_cell.length_c   1.000
_cell.angle_alpha   90.00
_cell.angle_beta   90.00
_cell.angle_gamma   90.00
#
_symmetry.space_group_name_H-M   'P 1'
#
loop_
_entity.id
_entity.type
_entity.pdbx_description
1 polymer ?
#
loop_
_entity_poly.entity_id
_entity_poly.type
_entity_poly.pdbx_seq_one_letter_code
_entity_poly.pdbx_strand_id
1 'polypeptide(L)'
;MAAALLLAATTASAGDNPMWRSGLTWTCAFTSVIRCERLIDCKSSGEIGEIAVDYSENRLIDEAGNDHPIKRHYVQTVAGSPIGSEVKIELATNEVVWLSPVDEAGTFSDSWIGVMLSPKAGVIVQELRPLICGPKK
;
A
#
# COMPACT_ATOMS: atom_id res chain seq x y z
N MET A 1 48.73 -22.91 0.95
CA MET A 1 47.91 -22.01 1.78
C MET A 1 46.69 -21.62 0.95
N ALA A 2 45.51 -22.15 1.28
CA ALA A 2 44.27 -21.89 0.54
C ALA A 2 43.56 -20.70 1.18
N ALA A 3 43.33 -19.63 0.40
CA ALA A 3 42.60 -18.45 0.83
C ALA A 3 41.09 -18.73 0.76
N ALA A 4 40.41 -18.71 1.91
CA ALA A 4 38.96 -18.78 1.97
C ALA A 4 38.39 -17.39 1.66
N LEU A 5 37.68 -17.25 0.55
CA LEU A 5 36.85 -16.08 0.25
C LEU A 5 35.64 -16.10 1.19
N LEU A 6 35.64 -15.21 2.18
CA LEU A 6 34.46 -14.90 2.99
C LEU A 6 33.52 -14.02 2.15
N LEU A 7 32.48 -14.63 1.58
CA LEU A 7 31.34 -13.90 1.04
C LEU A 7 30.64 -13.21 2.21
N ALA A 8 30.88 -11.90 2.36
CA ALA A 8 30.09 -11.06 3.23
C ALA A 8 28.67 -11.01 2.65
N ALA A 9 27.77 -11.83 3.19
CA ALA A 9 26.35 -11.65 2.98
C ALA A 9 25.99 -10.28 3.57
N THR A 10 25.73 -9.30 2.71
CA THR A 10 25.12 -8.05 3.11
C THR A 10 23.79 -8.41 3.77
N THR A 11 23.73 -8.26 5.09
CA THR A 11 22.48 -8.33 5.83
C THR A 11 21.53 -7.34 5.16
N ALA A 12 20.48 -7.84 4.51
CA ALA A 12 19.39 -6.99 4.08
C ALA A 12 18.91 -6.25 5.32
N SER A 13 19.21 -4.95 5.39
CA SER A 13 18.66 -4.06 6.42
C SER A 13 17.15 -4.29 6.43
N ALA A 14 16.52 -4.30 7.61
CA ALA A 14 15.07 -4.15 7.69
C ALA A 14 14.70 -2.96 6.81
N GLY A 15 14.09 -3.26 5.67
CA GLY A 15 14.29 -2.50 4.44
C GLY A 15 13.58 -1.17 4.49
N ASP A 16 14.27 -0.12 4.03
CA ASP A 16 13.64 1.16 3.76
C ASP A 16 12.34 0.93 2.98
N ASN A 17 11.22 1.45 3.49
CA ASN A 17 9.98 1.44 2.72
C ASN A 17 10.26 2.17 1.40
N PRO A 18 10.03 1.54 0.24
CA PRO A 18 10.37 2.14 -1.05
C PRO A 18 9.64 3.47 -1.28
N MET A 19 8.46 3.67 -0.69
CA MET A 19 7.76 4.96 -0.70
C MET A 19 8.51 6.06 0.07
N TRP A 20 9.31 5.76 1.09
CA TRP A 20 10.06 6.80 1.83
C TRP A 20 11.09 7.53 0.97
N ARG A 21 11.53 6.93 -0.14
CA ARG A 21 12.51 7.54 -1.05
C ARG A 21 11.99 8.79 -1.76
N SER A 22 10.67 8.84 -2.00
CA SER A 22 10.03 9.95 -2.71
C SER A 22 9.24 10.88 -1.78
N GLY A 23 9.13 10.55 -0.49
CA GLY A 23 8.49 11.37 0.54
C GLY A 23 7.90 10.54 1.68
N LEU A 24 7.66 11.17 2.84
CA LEU A 24 6.99 10.53 3.97
C LEU A 24 5.47 10.72 3.97
N THR A 25 4.95 11.60 3.12
CA THR A 25 3.53 11.86 3.00
C THR A 25 3.09 11.61 1.57
N TRP A 26 1.97 10.89 1.42
CA TRP A 26 1.46 10.42 0.15
C TRP A 26 -0.04 10.67 0.07
N THR A 27 -0.49 11.05 -1.11
CA THR A 27 -1.91 11.20 -1.44
C THR A 27 -2.32 10.05 -2.34
N CYS A 28 -3.42 9.38 -2.00
CA CYS A 28 -3.97 8.27 -2.76
C CYS A 28 -5.44 8.55 -3.13
N ALA A 29 -5.71 8.67 -4.43
CA ALA A 29 -7.04 8.91 -4.95
C ALA A 29 -7.72 7.61 -5.38
N PHE A 30 -9.05 7.55 -5.26
CA PHE A 30 -9.90 6.50 -5.81
C PHE A 30 -11.11 7.11 -6.50
N THR A 31 -11.63 6.41 -7.51
CA THR A 31 -12.82 6.82 -8.29
C THR A 31 -13.94 5.79 -8.26
N SER A 32 -13.73 4.70 -7.53
CA SER A 32 -14.77 3.70 -7.29
C SER A 32 -14.59 3.03 -5.93
N VAL A 33 -15.71 2.50 -5.44
CA VAL A 33 -15.74 1.63 -4.26
C VAL A 33 -16.45 0.35 -4.67
N ILE A 34 -15.80 -0.79 -4.42
CA ILE A 34 -16.35 -2.12 -4.68
C ILE A 34 -16.74 -2.73 -3.35
N ARG A 35 -18.02 -3.08 -3.19
CA ARG A 35 -18.54 -3.70 -1.97
C ARG A 35 -18.97 -5.12 -2.26
N CYS A 36 -18.43 -6.05 -1.48
CA CYS A 36 -18.68 -7.48 -1.63
C CYS A 36 -19.52 -8.00 -0.45
N GLU A 37 -20.58 -8.72 -0.78
CA GLU A 37 -21.45 -9.43 0.15
C GLU A 37 -20.98 -10.88 0.40
N ARG A 38 -21.57 -11.54 1.40
CA ARG A 38 -21.21 -12.91 1.84
C ARG A 38 -21.25 -13.96 0.73
N LEU A 39 -22.03 -13.76 -0.32
CA LEU A 39 -22.16 -14.69 -1.45
C LEU A 39 -21.24 -14.37 -2.63
N ILE A 40 -20.22 -13.51 -2.42
CA ILE A 40 -19.28 -13.08 -3.46
C ILE A 40 -19.97 -12.21 -4.54
N ASP A 41 -21.18 -11.70 -4.24
CA ASP A 41 -21.79 -10.64 -5.06
C ASP A 41 -21.06 -9.33 -4.74
N CYS A 42 -20.27 -8.85 -5.71
CA CYS A 42 -19.49 -7.63 -5.59
C CYS A 42 -20.06 -6.57 -6.54
N LYS A 43 -20.39 -5.41 -6.02
CA LYS A 43 -20.90 -4.28 -6.80
C LYS A 43 -19.95 -3.11 -6.72
N SER A 44 -19.61 -2.57 -7.88
CA SER A 44 -18.86 -1.33 -7.99
C SER A 44 -19.82 -0.14 -8.01
N SER A 45 -19.40 0.93 -7.35
CA SER A 45 -20.10 2.22 -7.29
C SER A 45 -19.11 3.35 -7.62
N GLY A 46 -19.58 4.35 -8.35
CA GLY A 46 -18.80 5.53 -8.71
C GLY A 46 -18.71 6.49 -7.52
N GLU A 47 -17.82 6.19 -6.59
CA GLU A 47 -17.52 7.01 -5.43
C GLU A 47 -16.08 7.52 -5.56
N ILE A 48 -15.92 8.84 -5.53
CA ILE A 48 -14.63 9.51 -5.66
C ILE A 48 -14.18 9.99 -4.30
N GLY A 49 -12.93 9.74 -3.96
CA GLY A 49 -12.35 10.21 -2.71
C GLY A 49 -10.83 10.17 -2.72
N GLU A 50 -10.27 10.65 -1.62
CA GLU A 50 -8.84 10.74 -1.42
C GLU A 50 -8.52 10.33 0.02
N ILE A 51 -7.44 9.58 0.20
CA ILE A 51 -6.85 9.29 1.51
C ILE A 51 -5.41 9.80 1.51
N ALA A 52 -4.87 10.08 2.70
CA ALA A 52 -3.47 10.44 2.85
C ALA A 52 -2.73 9.45 3.73
N VAL A 53 -1.58 8.95 3.29
CA VAL A 53 -0.66 8.18 4.12
C VAL A 53 0.41 9.14 4.65
N ASP A 54 0.50 9.27 5.96
CA ASP A 54 1.47 10.11 6.65
C ASP A 54 2.39 9.21 7.49
N TYR A 55 3.49 8.76 6.88
CA TYR A 55 4.50 7.96 7.56
C TYR A 55 5.26 8.75 8.63
N SER A 56 5.30 10.09 8.55
CA SER A 56 5.98 10.92 9.54
C SER A 56 5.27 10.88 10.90
N GLU A 57 3.95 10.80 10.87
CA GLU A 57 3.09 10.68 12.06
C GLU A 57 2.51 9.26 12.24
N ASN A 58 3.00 8.30 11.44
CA ASN A 58 2.58 6.89 11.45
C ASN A 58 1.04 6.69 11.42
N ARG A 59 0.36 7.40 10.52
CA ARG A 59 -1.11 7.39 10.37
C ARG A 59 -1.55 7.41 8.92
N LEU A 60 -2.81 7.06 8.70
CA LEU A 60 -3.56 7.29 7.48
C LEU A 60 -4.74 8.22 7.80
N ILE A 61 -5.00 9.19 6.95
CA ILE A 61 -6.16 10.08 7.04
C ILE A 61 -7.17 9.63 5.98
N ASP A 62 -8.39 9.30 6.40
CA ASP A 62 -9.44 8.86 5.48
C ASP A 62 -10.12 10.02 4.74
N GLU A 63 -11.06 9.69 3.84
CA GLU A 63 -11.82 10.66 3.05
C GLU A 63 -12.68 11.62 3.90
N ALA A 64 -12.98 11.25 5.15
CA ALA A 64 -13.73 12.05 6.10
C ALA A 64 -12.81 12.87 7.04
N GLY A 65 -11.49 12.74 6.88
CA GLY A 65 -10.50 13.43 7.70
C GLY A 65 -10.21 12.75 9.04
N ASN A 66 -10.63 11.48 9.24
CA ASN A 66 -10.34 10.75 10.46
C ASN A 66 -8.94 10.12 10.41
N ASP A 67 -8.27 10.13 11.56
CA ASP A 67 -6.97 9.52 11.74
C ASP A 67 -7.09 8.01 12.05
N HIS A 68 -6.39 7.20 11.26
CA HIS A 68 -6.26 5.75 11.40
C HIS A 68 -4.79 5.39 11.61
N PRO A 69 -4.38 5.03 12.84
CA PRO A 69 -2.97 4.71 13.12
C PRO A 69 -2.46 3.53 12.30
N ILE A 70 -1.23 3.63 11.78
CA ILE A 70 -0.55 2.54 11.09
C ILE A 70 -0.02 1.57 12.14
N LYS A 71 -0.51 0.34 12.10
CA LYS A 71 -0.11 -0.74 13.00
C LYS A 71 1.19 -1.39 12.55
N ARG A 72 1.31 -1.69 11.25
CA ARG A 72 2.47 -2.34 10.64
C ARG A 72 2.64 -1.88 9.20
N HIS A 73 3.88 -1.79 8.75
CA HIS A 73 4.23 -1.68 7.33
C HIS A 73 5.12 -2.85 6.95
N TYR A 74 4.94 -3.37 5.74
CA TYR A 74 5.71 -4.46 5.19
C TYR A 74 6.28 -4.03 3.86
N VAL A 75 7.53 -4.42 3.65
CA VAL A 75 8.21 -4.35 2.36
C VAL A 75 8.34 -5.77 1.86
N GLN A 76 7.82 -6.03 0.67
CA GLN A 76 8.08 -7.27 -0.04
C GLN A 76 8.94 -6.93 -1.25
N THR A 77 10.08 -7.61 -1.41
CA THR A 77 10.97 -7.46 -2.56
C THR A 77 11.06 -8.78 -3.30
N VAL A 78 10.69 -8.81 -4.58
CA VAL A 78 10.98 -9.96 -5.47
C VAL A 78 12.37 -9.80 -6.07
N ALA A 79 13.27 -10.75 -5.81
CA ALA A 79 14.63 -10.72 -6.32
C ALA A 79 14.67 -10.62 -7.85
N GLY A 80 15.43 -9.66 -8.37
CA GLY A 80 15.58 -9.44 -9.82
C GLY A 80 14.43 -8.70 -10.51
N SER A 81 13.43 -8.20 -9.77
CA SER A 81 12.32 -7.43 -10.35
C SER A 81 12.23 -6.02 -9.74
N PRO A 82 12.33 -4.94 -10.55
CA PRO A 82 12.11 -3.58 -10.05
C PRO A 82 10.66 -3.34 -9.62
N ILE A 83 9.69 -4.03 -10.22
CA ILE A 83 8.27 -4.03 -9.83
C ILE A 83 8.07 -4.79 -8.51
N GLY A 84 9.03 -5.63 -8.13
CA GLY A 84 8.95 -6.51 -6.97
C GLY A 84 8.92 -5.80 -5.63
N SER A 85 9.01 -4.46 -5.55
CA SER A 85 9.03 -3.68 -4.31
C SER A 85 7.62 -3.28 -3.89
N GLU A 86 6.84 -4.22 -3.35
CA GLU A 86 5.48 -3.94 -2.89
C GLU A 86 5.47 -3.37 -1.47
N VAL A 87 4.49 -2.51 -1.21
CA VAL A 87 4.22 -1.95 0.11
C VAL A 87 2.87 -2.43 0.60
N LYS A 88 2.85 -2.97 1.82
CA LYS A 88 1.61 -3.27 2.53
C LYS A 88 1.57 -2.51 3.84
N ILE A 89 0.49 -1.77 4.07
CA ILE A 89 0.22 -1.00 5.28
C ILE A 89 -0.98 -1.63 5.97
N GLU A 90 -0.82 -2.08 7.21
CA GLU A 90 -1.92 -2.54 8.05
C GLU A 90 -2.28 -1.44 9.05
N LEU A 91 -3.55 -1.04 9.09
CA LEU A 91 -4.08 -0.05 10.03
C LEU A 91 -4.57 -0.70 11.32
N ALA A 92 -4.68 0.09 12.38
CA ALA A 92 -5.26 -0.35 13.65
C ALA A 92 -6.74 -0.79 13.52
N THR A 93 -7.44 -0.28 12.51
CA THR A 93 -8.82 -0.67 12.12
C THR A 93 -8.89 -2.02 11.40
N ASN A 94 -7.75 -2.69 11.18
CA ASN A 94 -7.59 -3.92 10.37
C ASN A 94 -7.82 -3.73 8.87
N GLU A 95 -7.90 -2.49 8.41
CA GLU A 95 -7.84 -2.17 7.00
C GLU A 95 -6.41 -2.35 6.49
N VAL A 96 -6.28 -2.76 5.23
CA VAL A 96 -5.00 -3.06 4.60
C VAL A 96 -4.89 -2.27 3.32
N VAL A 97 -3.85 -1.46 3.19
CA VAL A 97 -3.46 -0.83 1.92
C VAL A 97 -2.33 -1.65 1.32
N TRP A 98 -2.48 -2.08 0.07
CA TRP A 98 -1.44 -2.80 -0.66
C TRP A 98 -1.18 -2.08 -1.98
N LEU A 99 0.08 -1.70 -2.20
CA LEU A 99 0.54 -0.88 -3.31
C LEU A 99 1.74 -1.52 -4.02
N SER A 100 1.79 -1.33 -5.33
CA SER A 100 2.90 -1.72 -6.21
C SER A 100 3.41 -0.49 -6.97
N PRO A 101 4.72 -0.40 -7.28
CA PRO A 101 5.33 0.75 -7.94
C PRO A 101 5.15 0.67 -9.45
N VAL A 102 3.89 0.70 -9.90
CA VAL A 102 3.51 0.62 -11.31
C VAL A 102 2.55 1.73 -11.67
N ASP A 103 2.68 2.26 -12.88
CA ASP A 103 1.70 3.18 -13.48
C ASP A 103 0.49 2.42 -14.06
N GLU A 104 -0.47 3.18 -14.60
CA GLU A 104 -1.70 2.65 -15.20
C GLU A 104 -1.43 1.71 -16.39
N ALA A 105 -0.25 1.80 -17.00
CA ALA A 105 0.18 0.93 -18.09
C ALA A 105 0.92 -0.34 -17.59
N GLY A 106 1.07 -0.51 -16.27
CA GLY A 106 1.78 -1.63 -15.66
C GLY A 106 3.31 -1.52 -15.77
N THR A 107 3.83 -0.31 -16.01
CA THR A 107 5.27 -0.04 -16.09
C THR A 107 5.78 0.49 -14.76
N PHE A 108 7.04 0.19 -14.41
CA PHE A 108 7.65 0.71 -13.18
C PHE A 108 7.53 2.25 -13.10
N SER A 109 7.04 2.75 -11.97
CA SER A 109 6.77 4.17 -11.77
C SER A 109 6.97 4.58 -10.32
N ASP A 110 7.24 5.88 -10.10
CA ASP A 110 7.19 6.51 -8.78
C ASP A 110 5.75 6.82 -8.33
N SER A 111 4.77 6.65 -9.23
CA SER A 111 3.36 6.53 -8.88
C SER A 111 3.05 5.09 -8.47
N TRP A 112 2.27 4.94 -7.41
CA TRP A 112 1.95 3.63 -6.84
C TRP A 112 0.48 3.31 -7.05
N ILE A 113 0.18 2.10 -7.53
CA ILE A 113 -1.18 1.64 -7.75
C ILE A 113 -1.47 0.46 -6.83
N GLY A 114 -2.71 0.36 -6.37
CA GLY A 114 -3.13 -0.81 -5.63
C GLY A 114 -4.53 -0.67 -5.08
N VAL A 115 -4.73 -1.12 -3.84
CA VAL A 115 -6.05 -1.19 -3.23
C VAL A 115 -6.00 -0.97 -1.72
N MET A 116 -7.01 -0.28 -1.19
CA MET A 116 -7.37 -0.35 0.21
C MET A 116 -8.47 -1.39 0.39
N LEU A 117 -8.21 -2.39 1.21
CA LEU A 117 -9.14 -3.43 1.62
C LEU A 117 -9.61 -3.15 3.04
N SER A 118 -10.91 -2.97 3.20
CA SER A 118 -11.54 -2.75 4.50
C SER A 118 -12.46 -3.92 4.83
N PRO A 119 -12.10 -4.76 5.82
CA PRO A 119 -13.02 -5.77 6.34
C PRO A 119 -14.22 -5.08 6.98
N LYS A 120 -15.42 -5.56 6.68
CA LYS A 120 -16.67 -5.03 7.24
C LYS A 120 -17.40 -6.12 8.03
N ALA A 121 -18.22 -5.70 8.98
CA ALA A 121 -19.14 -6.58 9.69
C ALA A 121 -20.56 -6.37 9.14
N GLY A 122 -21.29 -7.46 8.88
CA GLY A 122 -22.68 -7.40 8.42
C GLY A 122 -22.91 -8.07 7.08
N VAL A 123 -23.79 -7.46 6.26
CA VAL A 123 -24.17 -7.94 4.92
C VAL A 123 -23.01 -7.74 3.94
N ILE A 124 -22.45 -6.52 3.93
CA ILE A 124 -21.16 -6.23 3.30
C ILE A 124 -20.07 -6.82 4.20
N VAL A 125 -19.23 -7.68 3.63
CA VAL A 125 -18.10 -8.30 4.34
C VAL A 125 -16.77 -7.66 3.99
N GLN A 126 -16.70 -7.01 2.84
CA GLN A 126 -15.48 -6.40 2.35
C GLN A 126 -15.80 -5.18 1.48
N GLU A 127 -15.02 -4.13 1.67
CA GLU A 127 -14.97 -2.98 0.78
C GLU A 127 -13.56 -2.87 0.19
N LEU A 128 -13.48 -2.60 -1.11
CA LEU A 128 -12.24 -2.40 -1.84
C LEU A 128 -12.27 -1.02 -2.50
N ARG A 129 -11.19 -0.26 -2.36
CA ARG A 129 -10.99 1.04 -3.02
C ARG A 129 -9.73 0.96 -3.87
N PRO A 130 -9.82 0.91 -5.20
CA PRO A 130 -8.65 0.99 -6.07
C PRO A 130 -7.95 2.34 -5.88
N LEU A 131 -6.65 2.33 -5.62
CA LEU A 131 -5.87 3.51 -5.30
C LEU A 131 -4.86 3.83 -6.40
N ILE A 132 -4.70 5.13 -6.67
CA ILE A 132 -3.54 5.71 -7.37
C ILE A 132 -2.90 6.70 -6.42
N CYS A 133 -1.66 6.44 -6.05
CA CYS A 133 -0.91 7.17 -5.03
C CYS A 133 0.29 7.91 -5.61
N GLY A 134 0.52 9.13 -5.13
CA GLY A 134 1.70 9.94 -5.43
C GLY A 134 2.23 10.65 -4.18
N PRO A 135 3.51 11.04 -4.17
CA PRO A 135 4.09 11.76 -3.05
C PRO A 135 3.43 13.15 -2.93
N LYS A 136 3.11 13.55 -1.70
CA LYS A 136 2.64 14.90 -1.40
C LYS A 136 3.84 15.84 -1.50
N LYS A 137 3.77 16.82 -2.40
CA LYS A 137 4.80 17.86 -2.54
C LYS A 137 4.82 18.81 -1.36
#